data_AF-A0A1G3R549-F1
#
_entry.id   AF-A0A1G3R549-F1
#
_cell.length_a   1.000
_cell.length_b   1.000
_cell.length_c   1.000
_cell.angle_alpha   90.00
_cell.angle_beta   90.00
_cell.angle_gamma   90.00
#
_symmetry.space_group_name_H-M   'P 1'
#
loop_
_entity.id
_entity.type
_entity.pdbx_description
1 polymer ?
#
loop_
_entity_poly.entity_id
_entity_poly.type
_entity_poly.pdbx_seq_one_letter_code
_entity_poly.pdbx_strand_id
1 'polypeptide(L)'
;MTGSARLGVHLDTFHMNVEEANPVLAVVRAGARLLNVHAADNHRSAPGTGAFDWQGLRDALLYIGYEGYLTIEAFHPDASEISFPAAGRRGLAFLRSLFAE
;
A
#
# COMPACT_ATOMS: atom_id res chain seq x y z
N MET A 1 -8.33 -15.54 18.87
CA MET A 1 -8.98 -14.25 18.52
C MET A 1 -8.72 -13.28 19.66
N THR A 2 -8.27 -12.06 19.39
CA THR A 2 -7.97 -11.08 20.45
C THR A 2 -9.22 -10.51 21.11
N GLY A 3 -10.41 -10.66 20.49
CA GLY A 3 -11.72 -10.27 21.05
C GLY A 3 -11.99 -8.77 21.13
N SER A 4 -10.99 -7.93 20.84
CA SER A 4 -11.11 -6.48 20.93
C SER A 4 -11.54 -5.87 19.60
N ALA A 5 -12.59 -5.04 19.63
CA ALA A 5 -13.02 -4.22 18.51
C ALA A 5 -12.02 -3.10 18.15
N ARG A 6 -10.99 -2.86 18.98
CA ARG A 6 -9.95 -1.84 18.75
C ARG A 6 -8.71 -2.38 18.05
N LEU A 7 -8.69 -3.67 17.72
CA LEU A 7 -7.58 -4.31 17.04
C LEU A 7 -7.97 -4.66 15.61
N GLY A 8 -7.04 -4.41 14.69
CA GLY A 8 -7.17 -4.76 13.29
C GLY A 8 -5.81 -5.07 12.69
N VAL A 9 -5.76 -5.11 11.36
CA VAL A 9 -4.56 -5.46 10.60
C VAL A 9 -4.00 -4.25 9.88
N HIS A 10 -2.68 -4.22 9.82
CA HIS A 10 -1.90 -3.32 8.99
C HIS A 10 -1.34 -4.15 7.84
N LEU A 11 -1.64 -3.76 6.61
CA LEU A 11 -1.12 -4.43 5.42
C LEU A 11 0.01 -3.60 4.80
N ASP A 12 0.94 -4.27 4.13
CA ASP A 12 2.09 -3.65 3.49
C ASP A 12 2.30 -4.28 2.12
N THR A 13 2.25 -3.48 1.07
CA THR A 13 2.29 -3.98 -0.32
C THR A 13 3.62 -4.65 -0.66
N PHE A 14 4.73 -4.22 -0.08
CA PHE A 14 6.03 -4.87 -0.29
C PHE A 14 6.06 -6.26 0.36
N HIS A 15 5.60 -6.38 1.61
CA HIS A 15 5.56 -7.68 2.29
C HIS A 15 4.53 -8.63 1.68
N MET A 16 3.36 -8.12 1.32
CA MET A 16 2.34 -8.90 0.62
C MET A 16 2.86 -9.44 -0.71
N ASN A 17 3.65 -8.66 -1.44
CA ASN A 17 4.25 -9.12 -2.70
C ASN A 17 5.18 -10.34 -2.54
N VAL A 18 5.76 -10.54 -1.34
CA VAL A 18 6.63 -11.69 -1.05
C VAL A 18 5.83 -12.87 -0.50
N GLU A 19 4.91 -12.60 0.45
CA GLU A 19 4.32 -13.66 1.28
C GLU A 19 2.90 -14.09 0.84
N GLU A 20 2.15 -13.20 0.20
CA GLU A 20 0.78 -13.49 -0.23
C GLU A 20 0.77 -14.10 -1.63
N ALA A 21 0.16 -15.27 -1.78
CA ALA A 21 -0.07 -15.86 -3.11
C ALA A 21 -0.94 -14.96 -4.00
N ASN A 22 -1.79 -14.12 -3.39
CA ASN A 22 -2.55 -13.08 -4.07
C ASN A 22 -2.71 -11.87 -3.12
N PRO A 23 -1.90 -10.81 -3.29
CA PRO A 23 -1.98 -9.59 -2.49
C PRO A 23 -3.35 -8.92 -2.50
N VAL A 24 -4.02 -8.87 -3.66
CA VAL A 24 -5.35 -8.25 -3.81
C VAL A 24 -6.40 -8.99 -2.97
N LEU A 25 -6.36 -10.32 -2.98
CA LEU A 25 -7.28 -11.14 -2.17
C LEU A 25 -7.01 -10.99 -0.66
N ALA A 26 -5.77 -10.74 -0.24
CA ALA A 26 -5.45 -10.48 1.17
C ALA A 26 -6.15 -9.22 1.70
N VAL A 27 -6.24 -8.15 0.89
CA VAL A 27 -7.02 -6.95 1.21
C VAL A 27 -8.50 -7.28 1.40
N VAL A 28 -9.08 -8.01 0.45
CA VAL A 28 -10.49 -8.42 0.53
C VAL A 28 -10.77 -9.26 1.79
N ARG A 29 -9.83 -10.16 2.16
CA ARG A 29 -9.92 -10.98 3.38
C ARG A 29 -9.78 -10.15 4.67
N ALA A 30 -8.98 -9.09 4.66
CA ALA A 30 -8.85 -8.18 5.79
C ALA A 30 -10.18 -7.45 6.05
N GLY A 31 -10.85 -7.01 4.99
CA GLY A 31 -12.18 -6.38 5.04
C GLY A 31 -12.25 -5.24 6.06
N ALA A 32 -13.32 -5.22 6.86
CA ALA A 32 -13.53 -4.20 7.90
C ALA A 32 -12.48 -4.17 9.02
N ARG A 33 -11.54 -5.14 9.08
CA ARG A 33 -10.44 -5.12 10.04
C ARG A 33 -9.17 -4.44 9.52
N LEU A 34 -9.14 -4.02 8.25
CA LEU A 34 -8.00 -3.26 7.72
C LEU A 34 -8.00 -1.85 8.29
N LEU A 35 -6.94 -1.49 9.04
CA LEU A 35 -6.83 -0.19 9.71
C LEU A 35 -5.84 0.76 9.03
N ASN A 36 -4.79 0.23 8.40
CA ASN A 36 -3.78 1.00 7.72
C ASN A 36 -3.13 0.17 6.61
N VAL A 37 -2.61 0.86 5.60
CA VAL A 37 -1.86 0.23 4.50
C VAL A 37 -0.56 1.00 4.27
N HIS A 38 0.56 0.30 4.27
CA HIS A 38 1.83 0.82 3.74
C HIS A 38 1.93 0.55 2.24
N ALA A 39 2.37 1.56 1.51
CA ALA A 39 2.52 1.57 0.07
C ALA A 39 3.99 1.73 -0.33
N ALA A 40 4.55 0.63 -0.81
CA ALA A 40 5.86 0.55 -1.46
C ALA A 40 5.77 -0.44 -2.63
N ASP A 41 6.48 -0.18 -3.71
CA ASP A 41 6.47 -1.09 -4.85
C ASP A 41 7.23 -2.40 -4.56
N ASN A 42 7.21 -3.36 -5.48
CA ASN A 42 7.73 -4.72 -5.27
C ASN A 42 9.24 -4.78 -4.90
N HIS A 43 10.02 -3.75 -5.25
CA HIS A 43 11.43 -3.58 -4.85
C HIS A 43 11.62 -2.54 -3.74
N ARG A 44 10.56 -2.31 -2.94
CA ARG A 44 10.51 -1.41 -1.78
C ARG A 44 10.77 0.08 -2.09
N SER A 45 10.62 0.51 -3.34
CA SER A 45 10.73 1.92 -3.73
C SER A 45 9.36 2.59 -3.86
N ALA A 46 9.32 3.81 -4.40
CA ALA A 46 8.10 4.58 -4.52
C ALA A 46 7.02 3.84 -5.32
N PRO A 47 5.74 3.91 -4.92
CA PRO A 47 4.63 3.38 -5.70
C PRO A 47 4.66 3.80 -7.18
N GLY A 48 4.37 2.86 -8.08
CA GLY A 48 4.30 3.07 -9.52
C GLY A 48 5.65 3.00 -10.23
N THR A 49 6.72 2.56 -9.55
CA THR A 49 8.05 2.42 -10.15
C THR A 49 8.40 0.97 -10.50
N GLY A 50 7.59 0.02 -10.03
CA GLY A 50 7.80 -1.40 -10.22
C GLY A 50 6.59 -2.09 -10.84
N ALA A 51 6.34 -3.32 -10.41
CA ALA A 51 5.37 -4.24 -11.02
C ALA A 51 4.22 -4.64 -10.07
N PHE A 52 4.11 -4.03 -8.90
CA PHE A 52 3.00 -4.32 -7.99
C PHE A 52 1.64 -3.97 -8.65
N ASP A 53 0.62 -4.81 -8.43
CA ASP A 53 -0.73 -4.60 -8.99
C ASP A 53 -1.50 -3.51 -8.22
N TRP A 54 -1.18 -2.26 -8.56
CA TRP A 54 -1.80 -1.08 -7.95
C TRP A 54 -3.28 -0.91 -8.32
N GLN A 55 -3.69 -1.30 -9.53
CA GLN A 55 -5.11 -1.23 -9.92
C GLN A 55 -5.94 -2.25 -9.14
N GLY A 56 -5.46 -3.49 -9.02
CA GLY A 56 -6.10 -4.50 -8.18
C GLY A 56 -6.15 -4.08 -6.72
N LEU A 57 -5.09 -3.47 -6.17
CA LEU A 57 -5.10 -2.90 -4.83
C LEU A 57 -6.20 -1.84 -4.67
N ARG A 58 -6.24 -0.84 -5.56
CA ARG A 58 -7.25 0.23 -5.55
C ARG A 58 -8.65 -0.36 -5.55
N ASP A 59 -8.93 -1.28 -6.47
CA ASP A 59 -10.26 -1.86 -6.62
C ASP A 59 -10.66 -2.70 -5.42
N ALA A 60 -9.73 -3.44 -4.80
CA ALA A 60 -9.99 -4.17 -3.56
C ALA A 60 -10.25 -3.24 -2.37
N LEU A 61 -9.50 -2.13 -2.24
CA LEU A 61 -9.74 -1.14 -1.19
C LEU A 61 -11.11 -0.47 -1.34
N LEU A 62 -11.50 -0.11 -2.58
CA LEU A 62 -12.84 0.42 -2.87
C LEU A 62 -13.93 -0.62 -2.59
N TYR A 63 -13.71 -1.87 -2.98
CA TYR A 63 -14.66 -2.97 -2.77
C TYR A 63 -14.98 -3.20 -1.29
N ILE A 64 -13.98 -3.14 -0.41
CA ILE A 64 -14.19 -3.29 1.05
C ILE A 64 -14.63 -2.00 1.75
N GLY A 65 -14.76 -0.89 1.02
CA GLY A 65 -15.12 0.41 1.59
C GLY A 65 -14.04 0.98 2.52
N TYR A 66 -12.76 0.78 2.19
CA TYR A 66 -11.65 1.28 3.02
C TYR A 66 -11.49 2.80 2.89
N GLU A 67 -11.65 3.51 4.01
CA GLU A 67 -11.52 4.97 4.10
C GLU A 67 -10.28 5.41 4.90
N GLY A 68 -9.39 4.46 5.23
CA GLY A 68 -8.18 4.73 6.00
C GLY A 68 -7.03 5.29 5.16
N TYR A 69 -5.85 5.39 5.78
CA TYR A 69 -4.67 5.95 5.11
C TYR A 69 -3.98 4.93 4.22
N LEU A 70 -3.40 5.44 3.13
CA LEU A 70 -2.42 4.76 2.30
C LEU A 70 -1.09 5.49 2.47
N THR A 71 -0.20 4.93 3.29
CA THR A 71 1.03 5.60 3.76
C THR A 71 2.23 5.13 2.94
N ILE A 72 2.95 6.05 2.30
CA ILE A 72 4.13 5.68 1.51
C ILE A 72 5.29 5.28 2.42
N GLU A 73 5.74 4.03 2.34
CA GLU A 73 6.91 3.49 3.05
C GLU A 73 8.01 3.07 2.05
N ALA A 74 8.45 4.02 1.24
CA ALA A 74 9.44 3.77 0.20
C ALA A 74 10.88 3.98 0.70
N PHE A 75 11.77 3.11 0.24
CA PHE A 75 13.22 3.21 0.42
C PHE A 75 13.90 3.40 -0.92
N HIS A 76 14.90 4.28 -0.95
CA HIS A 76 15.72 4.52 -2.12
C HIS A 76 17.15 4.05 -1.84
N PRO A 77 17.83 3.35 -2.78
CA PRO A 77 19.19 2.87 -2.57
C PRO A 77 20.17 4.01 -2.24
N ASP A 78 19.94 5.17 -2.85
CA ASP A 78 20.55 6.43 -2.44
C ASP A 78 19.61 7.12 -1.43
N ALA A 79 19.98 7.06 -0.14
CA ALA A 79 19.25 7.66 0.96
C ALA A 79 19.60 9.15 1.19
N SER A 80 20.11 9.85 0.17
CA SER A 80 20.39 11.28 0.26
C SER A 80 19.13 12.10 0.58
N GLU A 81 19.34 13.26 1.22
CA GLU A 81 18.28 14.22 1.57
C GLU A 81 17.48 14.73 0.35
N ILE A 82 18.00 14.56 -0.86
CA ILE A 82 17.34 14.93 -2.12
C ILE A 82 16.49 13.77 -2.65
N SER A 83 17.03 12.55 -2.61
CA SER A 83 16.42 11.38 -3.22
C SER A 83 15.15 10.91 -2.49
N PHE A 84 15.12 11.00 -1.16
CA PHE A 84 13.95 10.57 -0.37
C PHE A 84 12.70 11.44 -0.59
N PRO A 85 12.76 12.78 -0.48
CA PRO A 85 11.61 13.63 -0.77
C PRO A 85 11.13 13.54 -2.22
N ALA A 86 12.05 13.35 -3.17
CA ALA A 86 11.70 13.16 -4.57
C ALA A 86 10.93 11.83 -4.80
N ALA A 87 11.37 10.74 -4.16
CA ALA A 87 10.66 9.46 -4.19
C ALA A 87 9.25 9.58 -3.58
N GLY A 88 9.13 10.25 -2.43
CA GLY A 88 7.83 10.51 -1.78
C GLY A 88 6.88 11.31 -2.68
N ARG A 89 7.35 12.40 -3.30
CA ARG A 89 6.53 13.21 -4.24
C ARG A 89 6.06 12.42 -5.45
N ARG A 90 6.94 11.59 -6.05
CA ARG A 90 6.59 10.74 -7.19
C ARG A 90 5.53 9.70 -6.80
N GLY A 91 5.74 8.99 -5.68
CA GLY A 91 4.78 8.02 -5.17
C GLY A 91 3.42 8.65 -4.86
N LEU A 92 3.42 9.84 -4.24
CA LEU A 92 2.18 10.56 -3.95
C LEU A 92 1.43 10.97 -5.22
N ALA A 93 2.15 11.48 -6.24
CA ALA A 93 1.55 11.84 -7.51
C ALA A 93 0.92 10.62 -8.21
N PHE A 94 1.63 9.49 -8.23
CA PHE A 94 1.12 8.23 -8.77
C PHE A 94 -0.14 7.75 -8.05
N LEU A 95 -0.09 7.66 -6.71
CA LEU A 95 -1.26 7.25 -5.92
C LEU A 95 -2.44 8.21 -6.13
N ARG A 96 -2.21 9.52 -6.18
CA ARG A 96 -3.29 10.47 -6.50
C ARG A 96 -3.90 10.24 -7.88
N SER A 97 -3.09 9.97 -8.90
CA SER A 97 -3.62 9.65 -10.24
C SER A 97 -4.39 8.33 -10.28
N LEU A 98 -4.00 7.36 -9.46
CA LEU A 98 -4.67 6.07 -9.37
C LEU A 98 -6.08 6.18 -8.78
N PHE A 99 -6.28 7.13 -7.85
CA PHE A 99 -7.56 7.38 -7.20
C PHE A 99 -8.30 8.61 -7.77
N ALA A 100 -7.79 9.22 -8.85
CA ALA A 100 -8.53 10.23 -9.59
C ALA A 100 -9.69 9.55 -10.36
N GLU A 101 -10.82 10.24 -10.48
CA GLU A 101 -12.07 9.75 -11.10
C GLU A 101 -11.88 9.19 -12.51
#